data_AF-A0A8J5I5K8-F1
#
_entry.id   AF-A0A8J5I5K8-F1
#
_cell.length_a   1.000
_cell.length_b   1.000
_cell.length_c   1.000
_cell.angle_alpha   90.00
_cell.angle_beta   90.00
_cell.angle_gamma   90.00
#
_symmetry.space_group_name_H-M   'P 1'
#
loop_
_entity.id
_entity.type
_entity.pdbx_description
1 polymer ?
#
loop_
_entity_poly.entity_id
_entity_poly.type
_entity_poly.pdbx_seq_one_letter_code
_entity_poly.pdbx_strand_id
1 'polypeptide(L)'
;MEEETFASWEAFFEYLGAWSRPSRSKGKSHNCFVKSTGCQAQLAVSVVWDATRSFHVKITQQKTAHNHSLGAGAYGNHPANRCVDDDAVIDFVNELQAAGAKKKRILQFMRKKTGKHVILREARNLVAKLKEARLGSTTVESRLEAGVRGFCSRKG
;
A
#
# COMPACT_ATOMS: atom_id res chain seq x y z
N MET A 1 -20.82 10.96 -17.18
CA MET A 1 -19.36 10.96 -16.96
C MET A 1 -19.15 12.07 -15.95
N GLU A 2 -18.97 11.74 -14.69
CA GLU A 2 -18.97 12.72 -13.60
C GLU A 2 -17.66 13.54 -13.68
N GLU A 3 -17.81 14.85 -13.78
CA GLU A 3 -16.69 15.80 -13.86
C GLU A 3 -16.23 16.13 -12.43
N GLU A 4 -15.08 15.60 -12.02
CA GLU A 4 -14.45 16.00 -10.75
C GLU A 4 -13.68 17.32 -10.96
N THR A 5 -14.07 18.35 -10.19
CA THR A 5 -13.42 19.66 -10.19
C THR A 5 -12.56 19.81 -8.94
N PHE A 6 -11.34 20.32 -9.09
CA PHE A 6 -10.40 20.49 -7.97
C PHE A 6 -10.17 21.98 -7.69
N ALA A 7 -10.17 22.34 -6.40
CA ALA A 7 -10.10 23.74 -5.95
C ALA A 7 -8.70 24.37 -6.08
N SER A 8 -7.64 23.58 -6.21
CA SER A 8 -6.27 24.10 -6.34
C SER A 8 -5.29 23.07 -6.91
N TRP A 9 -4.12 23.57 -7.36
CA TRP A 9 -3.00 22.75 -7.82
C TRP A 9 -2.47 21.82 -6.72
N GLU A 10 -2.48 22.26 -5.46
CA GLU A 10 -2.06 21.46 -4.30
C GLU A 10 -3.06 20.34 -4.01
N ALA A 11 -4.37 20.60 -4.08
CA ALA A 11 -5.41 19.59 -3.90
C ALA A 11 -5.34 18.49 -4.98
N PHE A 12 -5.01 18.87 -6.22
CA PHE A 12 -4.77 17.93 -7.31
C PHE A 12 -3.46 17.13 -7.13
N PHE A 13 -2.39 17.77 -6.67
CA PHE A 13 -1.12 17.10 -6.38
C PHE A 13 -1.20 16.17 -5.18
N GLU A 14 -1.98 16.46 -4.14
CA GLU A 14 -2.26 15.51 -3.07
C GLU A 14 -3.08 14.32 -3.58
N TYR A 15 -4.10 14.59 -4.40
CA TYR A 15 -4.95 13.56 -5.02
C TYR A 15 -4.16 12.59 -5.92
N LEU A 16 -3.24 13.10 -6.76
CA LEU A 16 -2.37 12.27 -7.61
C LEU A 16 -1.09 11.78 -6.93
N GLY A 17 -0.54 12.57 -6.01
CA GLY A 17 0.78 12.40 -5.38
C GLY A 17 0.78 11.46 -4.18
N ALA A 18 -0.39 11.03 -3.70
CA ALA A 18 -0.50 10.05 -2.61
C ALA A 18 0.16 8.67 -2.90
N TRP A 19 0.70 8.45 -4.11
CA TRP A 19 1.26 7.15 -4.54
C TRP A 19 2.70 7.20 -5.05
N SER A 20 3.51 8.17 -4.63
CA SER A 20 4.97 8.05 -4.78
C SER A 20 5.62 7.80 -3.41
N ARG A 21 5.80 6.52 -3.05
CA ARG A 21 6.77 6.14 -2.02
C ARG A 21 8.11 5.90 -2.72
N PRO A 22 9.17 6.68 -2.42
CA PRO A 22 10.51 6.34 -2.87
C PRO A 22 10.90 4.97 -2.32
N SER A 23 11.44 4.10 -3.18
CA SER A 23 12.05 2.85 -2.73
C SER A 23 13.19 3.16 -1.77
N ARG A 24 13.07 2.74 -0.51
CA ARG A 24 14.08 2.96 0.54
C ARG A 24 15.27 1.98 0.49
N SER A 25 15.42 1.15 -0.54
CA SER A 25 16.53 0.20 -0.62
C SER A 25 17.11 0.04 -2.04
N LYS A 26 18.44 -0.10 -2.10
CA LYS A 26 19.22 -0.48 -3.30
C LYS A 26 19.31 -2.01 -3.50
N GLY A 27 18.60 -2.79 -2.68
CA GLY A 27 18.62 -4.24 -2.75
C GLY A 27 17.65 -4.75 -3.82
N LYS A 28 18.14 -5.56 -4.75
CA LYS A 28 17.29 -6.34 -5.67
C LYS A 28 16.50 -7.37 -4.85
N SER A 29 15.31 -6.99 -4.40
CA SER A 29 14.32 -7.95 -3.91
C SER A 29 13.90 -8.85 -5.07
N HIS A 30 14.25 -10.14 -4.98
CA HIS A 30 13.87 -11.18 -5.96
C HIS A 30 12.34 -11.42 -6.03
N ASN A 31 11.53 -10.64 -5.32
CA ASN A 31 10.10 -10.90 -5.14
C ASN A 31 9.18 -9.74 -5.57
N CYS A 32 9.73 -8.75 -6.29
CA CYS A 32 8.97 -7.74 -7.04
C CYS A 32 8.69 -8.26 -8.45
N PHE A 33 7.91 -9.33 -8.55
CA PHE A 33 7.41 -9.81 -9.84
C PHE A 33 6.14 -9.03 -10.23
N VAL A 34 6.25 -7.70 -10.31
CA VAL A 34 5.37 -6.96 -11.19
C VAL A 34 6.01 -7.11 -12.56
N LYS A 35 5.68 -8.20 -13.25
CA LYS A 35 6.02 -8.34 -14.67
C LYS A 35 5.50 -7.08 -15.34
N SER A 36 6.39 -6.21 -15.79
CA SER A 36 6.04 -5.29 -16.87
C SER A 36 5.50 -6.19 -17.99
N THR A 37 4.23 -6.05 -18.32
CA THR A 37 3.55 -6.85 -19.35
C THR A 37 4.09 -6.53 -20.74
N GLY A 38 5.05 -5.60 -20.86
CA GLY A 38 5.45 -5.00 -22.13
C GLY A 38 4.26 -4.31 -22.82
N CYS A 39 3.17 -4.05 -22.08
CA CYS A 39 1.98 -3.46 -22.63
C CYS A 39 2.31 -2.03 -23.05
N GLN A 40 2.11 -1.76 -24.33
CA GLN A 40 2.36 -0.44 -24.89
C GLN A 40 1.17 0.50 -24.67
N ALA A 41 0.18 0.10 -23.89
CA ALA A 41 -0.93 0.95 -23.55
C ALA A 41 -0.44 2.11 -22.68
N GLN A 42 -0.74 3.33 -23.12
CA GLN A 42 -0.25 4.56 -22.52
C GLN A 42 -1.35 5.62 -22.60
N LEU A 43 -1.54 6.34 -21.50
CA LEU A 43 -2.40 7.52 -21.43
C LEU A 43 -1.50 8.66 -20.97
N ALA A 44 -1.21 9.58 -21.89
CA ALA A 44 -0.57 10.85 -21.54
C ALA A 44 -1.67 11.88 -21.32
N VAL A 45 -1.58 12.55 -20.18
CA VAL A 45 -2.60 13.47 -19.71
C VAL A 45 -1.90 14.76 -19.30
N SER A 46 -2.40 15.90 -19.77
CA SER A 46 -1.91 17.24 -19.44
C SER A 46 -3.03 18.06 -18.82
N VAL A 47 -2.71 18.80 -17.76
CA VAL A 47 -3.64 19.79 -17.22
C VAL A 47 -3.53 21.08 -18.03
N VAL A 48 -4.67 21.61 -18.47
CA VAL A 48 -4.80 22.85 -19.23
C VAL A 48 -5.63 23.83 -18.40
N TRP A 49 -5.18 25.07 -18.31
CA TRP A 49 -5.94 26.16 -17.72
C TRP A 49 -6.83 26.79 -18.79
N ASP A 50 -8.15 26.76 -18.59
CA ASP A 50 -9.13 27.26 -19.57
C ASP A 50 -9.59 28.69 -19.24
N ALA A 51 -10.12 29.39 -20.24
CA ALA A 51 -10.59 30.77 -20.17
C ALA A 51 -11.73 30.97 -19.15
N THR A 52 -12.41 29.89 -18.79
CA THR A 52 -13.44 29.79 -17.74
C THR A 52 -12.88 29.84 -16.31
N ARG A 53 -11.56 30.01 -16.14
CA ARG A 53 -10.84 30.03 -14.85
C ARG A 53 -10.92 28.70 -14.09
N SER A 54 -10.90 27.58 -14.81
CA SER A 54 -10.87 26.23 -14.25
C SER A 54 -9.72 25.40 -14.82
N PHE A 55 -9.27 24.42 -14.03
CA PHE A 55 -8.30 23.42 -14.46
C PHE A 55 -9.03 22.27 -15.17
N HIS A 56 -8.59 21.94 -16.38
CA HIS A 56 -9.12 20.83 -17.17
C HIS A 56 -8.05 19.78 -17.42
N VAL A 57 -8.44 18.52 -17.35
CA VAL A 57 -7.56 17.39 -17.62
C VAL A 57 -7.74 16.98 -19.08
N LYS A 58 -6.76 17.29 -19.95
CA LYS A 58 -6.78 16.94 -21.37
C LYS A 58 -5.91 15.71 -21.63
N ILE A 59 -6.50 14.70 -22.28
CA ILE A 59 -5.75 13.53 -22.76
C ILE A 59 -4.99 13.96 -24.03
N THR A 60 -3.66 13.88 -24.01
CA THR A 60 -2.79 14.33 -25.12
C THR A 60 -2.36 13.19 -26.01
N GLN A 61 -2.13 12.01 -25.43
CA GLN A 61 -1.84 10.80 -26.19
C GLN A 61 -2.58 9.63 -25.55
N GLN A 62 -3.19 8.81 -26.39
CA GLN A 62 -3.91 7.63 -25.95
C GLN A 62 -3.55 6.45 -26.84
N LYS A 63 -2.95 5.45 -26.22
CA LYS A 63 -2.75 4.13 -26.80
C LYS A 63 -3.52 3.13 -25.94
N THR A 64 -4.67 2.70 -26.45
CA THR A 64 -5.62 1.80 -25.75
C THR A 64 -5.46 0.34 -26.14
N ALA A 65 -4.58 0.03 -27.08
CA ALA A 65 -4.32 -1.34 -27.48
C ALA A 65 -3.55 -2.08 -26.36
N HIS A 66 -4.20 -3.06 -25.75
CA HIS A 66 -3.58 -3.94 -24.76
C HIS A 66 -3.16 -5.26 -25.41
N ASN A 67 -2.01 -5.79 -24.99
CA ASN A 67 -1.52 -7.13 -25.36
C ASN A 67 -1.94 -8.22 -24.37
N HIS A 68 -2.84 -7.89 -23.44
CA HIS A 68 -3.39 -8.80 -22.44
C HIS A 68 -4.84 -8.42 -22.17
N SER A 69 -5.61 -9.38 -21.66
CA SER A 69 -7.00 -9.12 -21.29
C SER A 69 -7.07 -8.10 -20.14
N LEU A 70 -7.94 -7.10 -20.31
CA LEU A 70 -8.43 -6.28 -19.22
C LEU A 70 -9.67 -6.95 -18.64
N GLY A 71 -9.74 -7.07 -17.32
CA GLY A 71 -10.89 -7.66 -16.67
C GLY A 71 -10.92 -7.35 -15.19
N ALA A 72 -12.11 -7.40 -14.60
CA ALA A 72 -12.33 -7.11 -13.18
C ALA A 72 -11.43 -7.95 -12.26
N GLY A 73 -11.16 -9.20 -12.62
CA GLY A 73 -10.23 -10.07 -11.88
C GLY A 73 -8.77 -9.59 -11.93
N ALA A 74 -8.29 -9.11 -13.08
CA ALA A 74 -6.94 -8.59 -13.22
C ALA A 74 -6.78 -7.28 -12.43
N TYR A 75 -7.80 -6.41 -12.49
CA TYR A 75 -7.86 -5.18 -11.71
C TYR A 75 -7.87 -5.47 -10.21
N GLY A 76 -8.77 -6.32 -9.72
CA GLY A 76 -8.87 -6.66 -8.31
C GLY A 76 -7.63 -7.38 -7.76
N ASN A 77 -6.88 -8.08 -8.61
CA ASN A 77 -5.64 -8.76 -8.23
C ASN A 77 -4.40 -7.84 -8.21
N HIS A 78 -4.51 -6.62 -8.73
CA HIS A 78 -3.40 -5.67 -8.72
C HIS A 78 -2.97 -5.36 -7.27
N PRO A 79 -1.66 -5.35 -6.94
CA PRO A 79 -1.18 -5.15 -5.56
C PRO A 79 -1.75 -3.90 -4.88
N ALA A 80 -1.88 -2.78 -5.61
CA ALA A 80 -2.48 -1.55 -5.07
C ALA A 80 -3.94 -1.75 -4.65
N ASN A 81 -4.72 -2.50 -5.44
CA ASN A 81 -6.15 -2.71 -5.19
C ASN A 81 -6.38 -3.77 -4.10
N ARG A 82 -5.46 -4.73 -3.95
CA ARG A 82 -5.48 -5.72 -2.86
C ARG A 82 -4.99 -5.17 -1.52
N CYS A 83 -4.27 -4.05 -1.52
CA CYS A 83 -3.76 -3.43 -0.30
C CYS A 83 -4.91 -2.89 0.55
N VAL A 84 -4.75 -3.00 1.87
CA VAL A 84 -5.68 -2.47 2.85
C VAL A 84 -4.97 -1.33 3.57
N ASP A 85 -5.42 -0.11 3.31
CA ASP A 85 -4.89 1.14 3.86
C ASP A 85 -5.90 1.81 4.81
N ASP A 86 -6.90 1.05 5.27
CA ASP A 86 -7.89 1.51 6.27
C ASP A 86 -7.29 1.36 7.67
N ASP A 87 -7.06 2.50 8.34
CA ASP A 87 -6.43 2.57 9.65
C ASP A 87 -7.19 1.76 10.72
N ALA A 88 -8.53 1.78 10.71
CA ALA A 88 -9.34 1.03 11.67
C ALA A 88 -9.17 -0.48 11.50
N VAL A 89 -9.01 -0.95 10.26
CA VAL A 89 -8.72 -2.36 9.97
C VAL A 89 -7.29 -2.71 10.41
N ILE A 90 -6.34 -1.82 10.18
CA ILE A 90 -4.92 -2.00 10.56
C ILE A 90 -4.78 -2.11 12.07
N ASP A 91 -5.43 -1.22 12.83
CA ASP A 91 -5.40 -1.22 14.30
C ASP A 91 -5.98 -2.50 14.88
N PHE A 92 -7.13 -2.95 14.38
CA PHE A 92 -7.70 -4.22 14.83
C PHE A 92 -6.83 -5.43 14.47
N VAL A 93 -6.16 -5.40 13.31
CA VAL A 93 -5.18 -6.45 12.96
C VAL A 93 -3.99 -6.45 13.93
N ASN A 94 -3.55 -5.28 14.40
CA ASN A 94 -2.49 -5.16 15.39
C ASN A 94 -2.90 -5.80 16.73
N GLU A 95 -4.14 -5.55 17.18
CA GLU A 95 -4.71 -6.20 18.38
C GLU A 95 -4.79 -7.72 18.22
N LEU A 96 -5.32 -8.21 17.09
CA LEU A 96 -5.37 -9.64 16.78
C LEU A 96 -3.97 -10.27 16.77
N GLN A 97 -2.98 -9.56 16.23
CA GLN A 97 -1.60 -10.00 16.22
C GLN A 97 -1.02 -10.07 17.63
N ALA A 98 -1.29 -9.08 18.47
CA ALA A 98 -0.86 -9.04 19.87
C ALA A 98 -1.49 -10.18 20.69
N ALA A 99 -2.75 -10.52 20.42
CA ALA A 99 -3.45 -11.67 20.99
C ALA A 99 -2.97 -13.03 20.42
N GLY A 100 -1.98 -13.05 19.53
CA GLY A 100 -1.41 -14.29 18.98
C GLY A 100 -2.27 -14.96 17.90
N ALA A 101 -3.20 -14.24 17.28
CA ALA A 101 -4.07 -14.81 16.26
C ALA A 101 -3.27 -15.38 15.07
N LYS A 102 -3.76 -16.51 14.55
CA LYS A 102 -3.18 -17.13 13.34
C LYS A 102 -3.41 -16.22 12.13
N LYS A 103 -2.41 -16.11 11.25
CA LYS A 103 -2.42 -15.23 10.07
C LYS A 103 -3.57 -15.55 9.10
N LYS A 104 -4.03 -16.81 9.08
CA LYS A 104 -5.22 -17.24 8.32
C LYS A 104 -6.51 -16.62 8.86
N ARG A 105 -6.66 -16.46 10.19
CA ARG A 105 -7.81 -15.78 10.80
C ARG A 105 -7.78 -14.28 10.55
N ILE A 106 -6.59 -13.68 10.64
CA ILE A 106 -6.37 -12.26 10.27
C ILE A 106 -6.79 -12.02 8.81
N LEU A 107 -6.37 -12.88 7.88
CA LEU A 107 -6.79 -12.81 6.48
C LEU A 107 -8.32 -12.87 6.31
N GLN A 108 -8.99 -13.77 7.03
CA GLN A 108 -10.45 -13.91 6.98
C GLN A 108 -11.15 -12.63 7.47
N PHE A 109 -10.64 -12.03 8.55
CA PHE A 109 -11.12 -10.75 9.06
C PHE A 109 -10.96 -9.64 8.02
N MET A 110 -9.76 -9.49 7.43
CA MET A 110 -9.49 -8.45 6.43
C MET A 110 -10.45 -8.56 5.24
N ARG A 111 -10.69 -9.77 4.74
CA ARG A 111 -11.65 -10.02 3.65
C ARG A 111 -13.08 -9.65 4.04
N LYS A 112 -13.50 -10.03 5.24
CA LYS A 112 -14.87 -9.76 5.74
C LYS A 112 -15.13 -8.27 5.93
N LYS A 113 -14.13 -7.51 6.39
CA LYS A 113 -14.28 -6.07 6.64
C LYS A 113 -14.14 -5.21 5.39
N THR A 114 -13.19 -5.52 4.52
CA THR A 114 -12.89 -4.66 3.36
C THR A 114 -13.58 -5.10 2.07
N GLY A 115 -14.08 -6.34 1.98
CA GLY A 115 -14.59 -6.91 0.74
C GLY A 115 -13.53 -7.13 -0.35
N LYS A 116 -12.26 -6.77 -0.11
CA LYS A 116 -11.17 -6.87 -1.07
C LYS A 116 -10.66 -8.31 -1.20
N HIS A 117 -10.10 -8.63 -2.36
CA HIS A 117 -9.41 -9.90 -2.63
C HIS A 117 -8.01 -9.96 -1.99
N VAL A 118 -7.95 -9.77 -0.66
CA VAL A 118 -6.72 -9.87 0.11
C VAL A 118 -6.18 -11.30 0.04
N ILE A 119 -4.88 -11.46 -0.19
CA ILE A 119 -4.19 -12.75 -0.17
C ILE A 119 -3.36 -12.91 1.10
N LEU A 120 -3.01 -14.15 1.45
CA LEU A 120 -2.25 -14.44 2.67
C LEU A 120 -0.89 -13.71 2.73
N ARG A 121 -0.30 -13.40 1.57
CA ARG A 121 0.92 -12.57 1.47
C ARG A 121 0.69 -11.19 2.07
N GLU A 122 -0.42 -10.53 1.78
CA GLU A 122 -0.71 -9.18 2.31
C GLU A 122 -0.90 -9.22 3.83
N ALA A 123 -1.61 -10.21 4.36
CA ALA A 123 -1.74 -10.39 5.81
C ALA A 123 -0.37 -10.62 6.49
N ARG A 124 0.53 -11.37 5.85
CA ARG A 124 1.91 -11.55 6.36
C ARG A 124 2.71 -10.26 6.30
N ASN A 125 2.62 -9.52 5.19
CA ASN A 125 3.32 -8.24 5.00
C ASN A 125 2.87 -7.21 6.03
N LEU A 126 1.55 -7.09 6.25
CA LEU A 126 0.99 -6.18 7.24
C LEU A 126 1.46 -6.53 8.66
N VAL A 127 1.37 -7.80 9.04
CA VAL A 127 1.86 -8.26 10.35
C VAL A 127 3.36 -8.03 10.52
N ALA A 128 4.17 -8.20 9.47
CA ALA A 128 5.59 -7.91 9.52
C ALA A 128 5.85 -6.42 9.75
N LYS A 129 5.18 -5.54 8.98
CA LYS A 129 5.26 -4.08 9.16
C LYS A 129 4.85 -3.64 10.56
N LEU A 130 3.76 -4.18 11.11
CA LEU A 130 3.29 -3.85 12.46
C LEU A 130 4.30 -4.29 13.54
N LYS A 131 4.92 -5.46 13.37
CA LYS A 131 5.99 -5.90 14.26
C LYS A 131 7.21 -5.00 14.19
N GLU A 132 7.65 -4.64 12.98
CA GLU A 132 8.77 -3.71 12.79
C GLU A 132 8.47 -2.34 13.43
N ALA A 133 7.28 -1.80 13.21
CA ALA A 133 6.85 -0.54 13.81
C ALA A 133 6.86 -0.60 15.34
N ARG A 134 6.38 -1.71 15.93
CA ARG A 134 6.37 -1.92 17.39
C ARG A 134 7.77 -2.06 17.99
N LEU A 135 8.73 -2.59 17.23
CA LEU A 135 10.12 -2.71 17.67
C LEU A 135 10.86 -1.35 17.66
N GLY A 136 10.37 -0.39 16.88
CA GLY A 136 11.02 0.90 16.69
C GLY A 136 12.42 0.80 16.05
N SER A 137 13.16 1.91 16.05
CA SER A 137 14.56 1.97 15.64
C SER A 137 15.53 1.54 16.75
N THR A 138 15.15 0.56 17.57
CA THR A 138 16.04 0.06 18.62
C THR A 138 17.04 -0.92 18.01
N THR A 139 18.33 -0.63 18.15
CA THR A 139 19.39 -1.53 17.68
C THR A 139 19.28 -2.88 18.38
N VAL A 140 19.77 -3.95 17.73
CA VAL A 140 19.78 -5.30 18.34
C VAL A 140 20.51 -5.27 19.69
N GLU A 141 21.58 -4.47 19.79
CA GLU A 141 22.32 -4.20 21.02
C GLU A 141 21.45 -3.60 22.12
N SER A 142 20.70 -2.53 21.82
CA SER A 142 19.79 -1.89 22.80
C SER A 142 18.76 -2.88 23.35
N ARG A 143 18.31 -3.83 22.51
CA ARG A 143 17.33 -4.85 22.89
C ARG A 143 17.93 -5.96 23.74
N LEU A 144 19.15 -6.39 23.40
CA LEU A 144 19.91 -7.35 24.21
C LEU A 144 20.22 -6.75 25.57
N GLU A 145 20.67 -5.49 25.62
CA GLU A 145 20.97 -4.79 26.86
C GLU A 145 19.73 -4.68 27.76
N ALA A 146 18.59 -4.26 27.22
CA ALA A 146 17.34 -4.20 27.98
C ALA A 146 16.91 -5.58 28.51
N GLY A 147 17.07 -6.63 27.72
CA GLY A 147 16.77 -8.01 28.12
C GLY A 147 17.68 -8.51 29.25
N VAL A 148 19.00 -8.30 29.13
CA VAL A 148 19.99 -8.68 30.14
C VAL A 148 19.76 -7.87 31.42
N ARG A 149 19.54 -6.56 31.32
CA ARG A 149 19.28 -5.69 32.47
C ARG A 149 18.00 -6.09 33.20
N GLY A 150 16.94 -6.46 32.48
CA GLY A 150 15.71 -7.00 33.05
C GLY A 150 15.86 -8.40 33.67
N PHE A 151 16.76 -9.23 33.14
CA PHE A 151 17.11 -10.52 33.75
C PHE A 151 17.88 -10.33 35.06
N CYS A 152 18.95 -9.52 35.04
CA CYS A 152 19.79 -9.26 36.21
C CYS A 152 19.06 -8.48 37.33
N SER A 153 18.01 -7.72 37.01
CA SER A 153 17.22 -6.98 38.00
C SER A 153 16.18 -7.83 38.72
N ARG A 154 15.91 -9.07 38.28
CA ARG A 154 15.06 -10.00 39.03
C ARG A 154 15.87 -10.62 40.16
N LYS A 155 15.61 -10.21 41.40
CA LYS A 155 15.99 -11.00 42.57
C LYS A 155 15.15 -12.29 42.55
N GLY A 156 15.83 -13.43 42.69
CA GLY A 156 15.23 -14.77 42.69
C GLY A 156 14.22 -14.95 43.81
#